data_AF-A0A954MQQ7-F1
#
_entry.id   AF-A0A954MQQ7-F1
#
_cell.length_a   1.000
_cell.length_b   1.000
_cell.length_c   1.000
_cell.angle_alpha   90.00
_cell.angle_beta   90.00
_cell.angle_gamma   90.00
#
_symmetry.space_group_name_H-M   'P 1'
#
loop_
_entity.id
_entity.type
_entity.pdbx_description
1 polymer ?
#
loop_
_entity_poly.entity_id
_entity_poly.type
_entity_poly.pdbx_seq_one_letter_code
_entity_poly.pdbx_strand_id
1 'polypeptide(L)'
;LSGLNVFERGEFPRWARVRQHLDVTEIADPGAAISDQFARAEIASTIQPGMRVAITCGSRGIDRIDQVIRAVVENVKRLGGIPFVVPAMGSHGGATAEGQEELISHYGVTEELVGAPIRSSMETVLLGEVLDGVPVYFDKTAYTEADVVIPVGRVKPHTAFRGPVESGLMKMLAIGLGKQKGADYF
;
A
#
# COMPACT_ATOMS: atom_id res chain seq x y z
N LEU A 1 37.02 -12.21 -0.47
CA LEU A 1 36.23 -11.74 -1.64
C LEU A 1 36.76 -12.43 -2.91
N SER A 2 36.47 -13.71 -3.08
CA SER A 2 37.03 -14.57 -4.15
C SER A 2 36.06 -14.78 -5.33
N GLY A 3 35.27 -13.75 -5.66
CA GLY A 3 34.24 -13.83 -6.71
C GLY A 3 34.18 -12.61 -7.65
N LEU A 4 35.12 -11.67 -7.53
CA LEU A 4 35.17 -10.46 -8.38
C LEU A 4 36.13 -10.59 -9.58
N ASN A 5 36.76 -11.74 -9.76
CA ASN A 5 37.71 -11.99 -10.86
C ASN A 5 37.04 -12.13 -12.25
N VAL A 6 35.71 -12.00 -12.35
CA VAL A 6 34.96 -12.03 -13.63
C VAL A 6 35.02 -10.67 -14.35
N PHE A 7 35.50 -9.61 -13.70
CA PHE A 7 35.82 -8.36 -14.38
C PHE A 7 37.32 -8.31 -14.70
N GLU A 8 37.80 -9.25 -15.50
CA GLU A 8 39.06 -9.07 -16.22
C GLU A 8 38.98 -7.77 -17.02
N ARG A 9 40.02 -6.96 -16.94
CA ARG A 9 40.14 -5.63 -17.53
C ARG A 9 39.94 -5.67 -19.05
N GLY A 10 38.71 -5.57 -19.50
CA GLY A 10 38.34 -5.25 -20.89
C GLY A 10 38.14 -3.74 -21.07
N GLU A 11 38.17 -3.27 -22.32
CA GLU A 11 37.74 -1.90 -22.64
C GLU A 11 36.28 -1.71 -22.19
N PHE A 12 36.01 -0.64 -21.44
CA PHE A 12 34.64 -0.26 -21.14
C PHE A 12 33.87 -0.01 -22.45
N PRO A 13 32.59 -0.39 -22.53
CA PRO A 13 31.78 -0.10 -23.72
C PRO A 13 31.75 1.41 -23.98
N ARG A 14 31.57 1.81 -25.24
CA ARG A 14 31.39 3.22 -25.57
C ARG A 14 30.10 3.73 -24.92
N TRP A 15 30.21 4.80 -24.14
CA TRP A 15 29.08 5.44 -23.48
C TRP A 15 28.53 6.55 -24.37
N ALA A 16 27.20 6.66 -24.46
CA ALA A 16 26.53 7.82 -25.02
C ALA A 16 25.95 8.66 -23.88
N ARG A 17 26.04 9.99 -23.98
CA ARG A 17 25.32 10.88 -23.07
C ARG A 17 23.85 10.86 -23.44
N VAL A 18 23.01 10.43 -22.51
CA VAL A 18 21.56 10.52 -22.63
C VAL A 18 21.09 11.63 -21.68
N ARG A 19 20.25 12.54 -22.18
CA ARG A 19 19.50 13.49 -21.36
C ARG A 19 18.08 12.98 -21.26
N GLN A 20 17.63 12.71 -20.04
CA GLN A 20 16.25 12.33 -19.77
C GLN A 20 15.49 13.55 -19.24
N HIS A 21 14.31 13.80 -19.79
CA HIS A 21 13.35 14.74 -19.24
C HIS A 21 12.27 13.92 -18.53
N LEU A 22 12.23 14.00 -17.21
CA LEU A 22 11.21 13.35 -16.40
C LEU A 22 10.10 14.35 -16.13
N ASP A 23 8.88 13.83 -15.97
CA ASP A 23 7.78 14.61 -15.42
C ASP A 23 8.15 15.05 -14.00
N VAL A 24 8.04 16.36 -13.74
CA VAL A 24 8.35 16.99 -12.45
C VAL A 24 7.08 17.43 -11.72
N THR A 25 5.90 17.03 -12.22
CA THR A 25 4.63 17.25 -11.55
C THR A 25 4.68 16.61 -10.16
N GLU A 26 4.42 17.41 -9.13
CA GLU A 26 4.49 16.97 -7.75
C GLU A 26 3.33 17.53 -6.92
N ILE A 27 3.10 16.90 -5.77
CA ILE A 27 2.24 17.42 -4.71
C ILE A 27 3.16 17.92 -3.59
N ALA A 28 3.28 19.23 -3.45
CA ALA A 28 4.16 19.82 -2.44
C ALA A 28 3.69 19.51 -1.00
N ASP A 29 2.37 19.53 -0.76
CA ASP A 29 1.76 19.22 0.54
C ASP A 29 0.72 18.09 0.39
N PRO A 30 1.13 16.83 0.68
CA PRO A 30 0.22 15.69 0.65
C PRO A 30 -0.95 15.84 1.61
N GLY A 31 -0.75 16.47 2.77
CA GLY A 31 -1.78 16.64 3.79
C GLY A 31 -2.90 17.54 3.32
N ALA A 32 -2.55 18.70 2.76
CA ALA A 32 -3.51 19.63 2.15
C ALA A 32 -4.26 18.97 0.99
N ALA A 33 -3.54 18.33 0.07
CA ALA A 33 -4.15 17.67 -1.09
C ALA A 33 -5.14 16.56 -0.68
N ILE A 34 -4.81 15.77 0.33
CA ILE A 34 -5.72 14.73 0.87
C ILE A 34 -6.92 15.37 1.55
N SER A 35 -6.72 16.41 2.35
CA SER A 35 -7.82 17.15 3.00
C SER A 35 -8.81 17.71 1.98
N ASP A 36 -8.31 18.27 0.88
CA ASP A 36 -9.16 18.79 -0.21
C ASP A 36 -9.97 17.67 -0.88
N GLN A 37 -9.38 16.48 -1.08
CA GLN A 37 -10.14 15.34 -1.62
C GLN A 37 -11.20 14.83 -0.63
N PHE A 38 -10.90 14.80 0.67
CA PHE A 38 -11.86 14.40 1.71
C PHE A 38 -13.01 15.40 1.87
N ALA A 39 -12.79 16.69 1.57
CA ALA A 39 -13.82 17.72 1.64
C ALA A 39 -14.86 17.62 0.52
N ARG A 40 -14.60 16.86 -0.55
CA ARG A 40 -15.55 16.62 -1.63
C ARG A 40 -16.77 15.89 -1.08
N ALA A 41 -17.97 16.39 -1.39
CA ALA A 41 -19.22 15.90 -0.80
C ALA A 41 -19.43 14.39 -1.02
N GLU A 42 -19.07 13.89 -2.20
CA GLU A 42 -19.17 12.48 -2.58
C GLU A 42 -18.21 11.55 -1.81
N ILE A 43 -17.16 12.10 -1.18
CA ILE A 43 -16.24 11.36 -0.31
C ILE A 43 -16.67 11.52 1.14
N ALA A 44 -16.90 12.76 1.58
CA ALA A 44 -17.31 13.08 2.95
C ALA A 44 -18.59 12.33 3.36
N SER A 45 -19.54 12.11 2.44
CA SER A 45 -20.79 11.39 2.74
C SER A 45 -20.62 9.88 2.91
N THR A 46 -19.46 9.31 2.58
CA THR A 46 -19.23 7.84 2.63
C THR A 46 -18.80 7.36 4.01
N ILE A 47 -18.28 8.25 4.86
CA ILE A 47 -17.84 7.93 6.22
C ILE A 47 -18.81 8.58 7.20
N GLN A 48 -19.55 7.75 7.92
CA GLN A 48 -20.46 8.19 8.96
C GLN A 48 -19.77 8.14 10.34
N PRO A 49 -20.13 9.03 11.27
CA PRO A 49 -19.61 8.98 12.63
C PRO A 49 -19.76 7.59 13.27
N GLY A 50 -18.69 7.10 13.90
CA GLY A 50 -18.62 5.78 14.52
C GLY A 50 -18.21 4.63 13.59
N MET A 51 -18.15 4.83 12.27
CA MET A 51 -17.64 3.82 11.34
C MET A 51 -16.17 3.52 11.62
N ARG A 52 -15.82 2.24 11.70
CA ARG A 52 -14.44 1.77 11.79
C ARG A 52 -13.85 1.69 10.39
N VAL A 53 -12.71 2.34 10.18
CA VAL A 53 -12.12 2.50 8.84
C VAL A 53 -10.74 1.87 8.79
N ALA A 54 -10.60 0.82 7.98
CA ALA A 54 -9.29 0.21 7.71
C ALA A 54 -8.57 1.02 6.62
N ILE A 55 -7.36 1.48 6.90
CA ILE A 55 -6.51 2.20 5.96
C ILE A 55 -5.33 1.29 5.62
N THR A 56 -5.17 0.92 4.36
CA THR A 56 -4.08 0.01 3.99
C THR A 56 -2.73 0.72 3.97
N CYS A 57 -1.66 0.08 4.42
CA CYS A 57 -0.28 0.55 4.20
C CYS A 57 0.52 -0.50 3.42
N GLY A 58 1.10 -0.10 2.29
CA GLY A 58 1.89 -0.97 1.42
C GLY A 58 3.39 -0.74 1.55
N SER A 59 4.18 -1.66 0.97
CA SER A 59 5.65 -1.62 1.01
C SER A 59 6.32 -0.94 -0.20
N ARG A 60 5.52 -0.37 -1.11
CA ARG A 60 5.95 -0.04 -2.48
C ARG A 60 6.18 1.45 -2.71
N GLY A 61 7.09 2.05 -1.95
CA GLY A 61 7.73 3.34 -2.24
C GLY A 61 6.78 4.44 -2.70
N ILE A 62 5.93 4.89 -1.78
CA ILE A 62 5.13 6.12 -1.90
C ILE A 62 5.95 7.23 -1.24
N ASP A 63 6.12 8.36 -1.93
CA ASP A 63 6.78 9.53 -1.34
C ASP A 63 6.02 9.99 -0.10
N ARG A 64 6.74 10.21 1.01
CA ARG A 64 6.18 10.68 2.30
C ARG A 64 4.93 9.89 2.75
N ILE A 65 5.01 8.56 2.68
CA ILE A 65 3.88 7.67 3.01
C ILE A 65 3.36 7.87 4.43
N ASP A 66 4.23 8.20 5.38
CA ASP A 66 3.88 8.60 6.74
C ASP A 66 2.91 9.79 6.76
N GLN A 67 3.21 10.84 5.99
CA GLN A 67 2.35 12.03 5.87
C GLN A 67 1.04 11.71 5.17
N VAL A 68 1.07 10.87 4.14
CA VAL A 68 -0.13 10.40 3.43
C VAL A 68 -1.05 9.63 4.38
N ILE A 69 -0.54 8.63 5.08
CA ILE A 69 -1.33 7.81 6.01
C ILE A 69 -1.86 8.66 7.16
N ARG A 70 -1.02 9.51 7.75
CA ARG A 70 -1.44 10.45 8.80
C ARG A 70 -2.56 11.35 8.34
N ALA A 71 -2.47 11.95 7.16
CA ALA A 71 -3.50 12.83 6.63
C ALA A 71 -4.83 12.08 6.39
N VAL A 72 -4.79 10.83 5.90
CA VAL A 72 -5.99 9.99 5.78
C VAL A 72 -6.59 9.72 7.17
N VAL A 73 -5.77 9.32 8.15
CA VAL A 73 -6.21 9.10 9.55
C VAL A 73 -6.88 10.34 10.14
N GLU A 74 -6.25 11.51 10.01
CA GLU A 74 -6.77 12.77 10.55
C GLU A 74 -8.11 13.16 9.90
N ASN A 75 -8.27 12.97 8.60
CA ASN A 75 -9.52 13.25 7.90
C ASN A 75 -10.64 12.25 8.25
N VAL A 76 -10.32 10.97 8.39
CA VAL A 76 -11.30 9.97 8.88
C VAL A 76 -11.80 10.37 10.27
N LYS A 77 -10.90 10.75 11.18
CA LYS A 77 -11.28 11.23 12.53
C LYS A 77 -12.13 12.49 12.47
N ARG A 78 -11.82 13.43 11.57
CA ARG A 78 -12.58 14.67 11.38
C ARG A 78 -14.03 14.41 10.96
N LEU A 79 -14.26 13.35 10.18
CA LEU A 79 -15.60 12.87 9.81
C LEU A 79 -16.28 12.02 10.90
N GLY A 80 -15.63 11.85 12.06
CA GLY A 80 -16.13 11.06 13.19
C GLY A 80 -15.89 9.56 13.06
N GLY A 81 -15.13 9.11 12.06
CA GLY A 81 -14.73 7.71 11.90
C GLY A 81 -13.63 7.29 12.89
N ILE A 82 -13.45 5.99 13.03
CA ILE A 82 -12.49 5.34 13.93
C ILE A 82 -11.44 4.62 13.08
N PRO A 83 -10.32 5.27 12.72
CA PRO A 83 -9.34 4.68 11.81
C PRO A 83 -8.44 3.66 12.49
N PHE A 84 -8.01 2.66 11.73
CA PHE A 84 -6.88 1.80 12.04
C PHE A 84 -6.12 1.44 10.75
N VAL A 85 -4.83 1.19 10.86
CA VAL A 85 -3.96 0.89 9.72
C VAL A 85 -3.78 -0.62 9.61
N VAL A 86 -3.86 -1.14 8.38
CA VAL A 86 -3.63 -2.56 8.07
C VAL A 86 -2.49 -2.69 7.05
N PRO A 87 -1.39 -3.38 7.39
CA PRO A 87 -0.37 -3.74 6.41
C PRO A 87 -0.96 -4.60 5.27
N ALA A 88 -0.84 -4.15 4.04
CA ALA A 88 -1.43 -4.79 2.86
C ALA A 88 -0.38 -4.98 1.77
N MET A 89 0.54 -5.92 1.99
CA MET A 89 1.73 -6.08 1.14
C MET A 89 2.01 -7.52 0.70
N GLY A 90 1.01 -8.40 0.81
CA GLY A 90 1.11 -9.80 0.35
C GLY A 90 2.21 -10.55 1.11
N SER A 91 3.23 -10.98 0.37
CA SER A 91 4.36 -11.78 0.86
C SER A 91 5.54 -10.98 1.46
N HIS A 92 5.47 -9.65 1.46
CA HIS A 92 6.52 -8.80 2.01
C HIS A 92 6.62 -8.93 3.55
N GLY A 93 7.73 -8.45 4.11
CA GLY A 93 7.98 -8.50 5.55
C GLY A 93 8.12 -9.94 6.07
N GLY A 94 8.67 -10.84 5.25
CA GLY A 94 8.80 -12.25 5.61
C GLY A 94 7.47 -13.00 5.76
N ALA A 95 6.36 -12.43 5.29
CA ALA A 95 5.01 -13.00 5.44
C ALA A 95 4.62 -13.26 6.90
N THR A 96 5.06 -12.41 7.83
CA THR A 96 4.65 -12.43 9.23
C THR A 96 4.00 -11.10 9.62
N ALA A 97 3.22 -11.11 10.70
CA ALA A 97 2.61 -9.89 11.21
C ALA A 97 3.69 -8.89 11.65
N GLU A 98 4.66 -9.37 12.41
CA GLU A 98 5.76 -8.58 12.98
C GLU A 98 6.65 -8.00 11.88
N GLY A 99 6.98 -8.78 10.86
CA GLY A 99 7.85 -8.31 9.78
C GLY A 99 7.17 -7.30 8.85
N GLN A 100 5.84 -7.36 8.67
CA GLN A 100 5.11 -6.32 7.95
C GLN A 100 4.98 -5.04 8.77
N GLU A 101 4.78 -5.14 10.07
CA GLU A 101 4.73 -4.00 10.99
C GLU A 101 6.08 -3.29 11.08
N GLU A 102 7.16 -4.05 11.26
CA GLU A 102 8.53 -3.53 11.26
C GLU A 102 8.82 -2.78 9.96
N LEU A 103 8.40 -3.34 8.81
CA LEU A 103 8.66 -2.72 7.51
C LEU A 103 7.95 -1.38 7.33
N ILE A 104 6.70 -1.22 7.77
CA ILE A 104 6.00 0.07 7.68
C ILE A 104 6.53 1.08 8.71
N SER A 105 7.01 0.60 9.87
CA SER A 105 7.67 1.44 10.88
C SER A 105 8.93 2.10 10.32
N HIS A 106 9.72 1.38 9.53
CA HIS A 106 10.88 1.94 8.80
C HIS A 106 10.50 3.05 7.79
N TYR A 107 9.23 3.15 7.40
CA TYR A 107 8.72 4.23 6.55
C TYR A 107 8.06 5.37 7.33
N GLY A 108 8.21 5.39 8.67
CA GLY A 108 7.59 6.39 9.54
C GLY A 108 6.13 6.14 9.86
N VAL A 109 5.58 4.98 9.49
CA VAL A 109 4.20 4.60 9.82
C VAL A 109 4.22 3.83 11.14
N THR A 110 4.17 4.58 12.23
CA THR A 110 3.99 4.06 13.60
C THR A 110 2.69 4.60 14.20
N GLU A 111 2.13 3.90 15.18
CA GLU A 111 0.88 4.34 15.83
C GLU A 111 0.97 5.77 16.39
N GLU A 112 2.13 6.14 16.95
CA GLU A 112 2.40 7.47 17.47
C GLU A 112 2.39 8.54 16.37
N LEU A 113 3.09 8.29 15.26
CA LEU A 113 3.28 9.28 14.20
C LEU A 113 2.01 9.48 13.36
N VAL A 114 1.28 8.41 13.06
CA VAL A 114 0.05 8.50 12.27
C VAL A 114 -1.19 8.69 13.13
N GLY A 115 -1.09 8.43 14.44
CA GLY A 115 -2.15 8.63 15.42
C GLY A 115 -3.27 7.58 15.35
N ALA A 116 -3.05 6.39 14.79
CA ALA A 116 -4.06 5.33 14.73
C ALA A 116 -3.43 3.96 15.02
N PRO A 117 -4.21 3.00 15.57
CA PRO A 117 -3.71 1.65 15.81
C PRO A 117 -3.23 0.98 14.52
N ILE A 118 -2.14 0.23 14.60
CA ILE A 118 -1.67 -0.65 13.53
C ILE A 118 -2.09 -2.07 13.87
N ARG A 119 -2.82 -2.72 12.95
CA ARG A 119 -3.31 -4.09 13.12
C ARG A 119 -2.68 -4.97 12.06
N SER A 120 -1.54 -5.56 12.42
CA SER A 120 -0.85 -6.51 11.55
C SER A 120 -1.27 -7.95 11.86
N SER A 121 -1.73 -8.66 10.83
CA SER A 121 -2.07 -10.09 10.90
C SER A 121 -1.92 -10.71 9.53
N MET A 122 -1.58 -12.00 9.50
CA MET A 122 -1.56 -12.84 8.30
C MET A 122 -2.83 -13.67 8.12
N GLU A 123 -3.78 -13.58 9.06
CA GLU A 123 -5.04 -14.28 8.94
C GLU A 123 -5.88 -13.72 7.78
N THR A 124 -6.53 -14.63 7.06
CA THR A 124 -7.37 -14.31 5.92
C THR A 124 -8.75 -14.96 6.05
N VAL A 125 -9.73 -14.35 5.41
CA VAL A 125 -11.01 -14.97 5.07
C VAL A 125 -11.05 -15.27 3.58
N LEU A 126 -11.74 -16.35 3.19
CA LEU A 126 -12.04 -16.63 1.79
C LEU A 126 -13.35 -15.91 1.44
N LEU A 127 -13.29 -14.95 0.52
CA LEU A 127 -14.48 -14.23 0.03
C LEU A 127 -15.26 -15.03 -1.02
N GLY A 128 -14.56 -15.90 -1.76
CA GLY A 128 -15.11 -16.70 -2.84
C GLY A 128 -14.04 -17.05 -3.85
N GLU A 129 -14.46 -17.39 -5.07
CA GLU A 129 -13.58 -17.73 -6.17
C GLU A 129 -13.93 -16.90 -7.42
N VAL A 130 -12.92 -16.61 -8.23
CA VAL A 130 -13.07 -16.02 -9.56
C VAL A 130 -12.51 -16.99 -10.59
N LEU A 131 -13.04 -16.94 -11.82
CA LEU A 131 -12.54 -17.69 -12.98
C LEU A 131 -12.25 -19.17 -12.69
N ASP A 132 -13.26 -19.89 -12.19
CA ASP A 132 -13.24 -21.34 -11.92
C ASP A 132 -11.96 -21.82 -11.22
N GLY A 133 -11.79 -21.41 -9.95
CA GLY A 133 -10.79 -21.97 -9.05
C GLY A 133 -9.68 -21.02 -8.59
N VAL A 134 -9.76 -19.71 -8.87
CA VAL A 134 -8.85 -18.72 -8.29
C VAL A 134 -9.47 -18.14 -7.01
N PRO A 135 -9.03 -18.55 -5.81
CA PRO A 135 -9.61 -18.07 -4.57
C PRO A 135 -9.28 -16.60 -4.31
N VAL A 136 -10.25 -15.87 -3.78
CA VAL A 136 -10.09 -14.48 -3.34
C VAL A 136 -10.01 -14.44 -1.83
N TYR A 137 -8.80 -14.24 -1.32
CA TYR A 137 -8.56 -14.03 0.10
C TYR A 137 -8.59 -12.55 0.46
N PHE A 138 -8.97 -12.25 1.71
CA PHE A 138 -8.97 -10.90 2.24
C PHE A 138 -8.54 -10.89 3.71
N ASP A 139 -7.95 -9.80 4.15
CA ASP A 139 -7.47 -9.62 5.52
C ASP A 139 -8.64 -9.80 6.50
N LYS A 140 -8.49 -10.74 7.45
CA LYS A 140 -9.57 -11.06 8.38
C LYS A 140 -9.93 -9.88 9.29
N THR A 141 -8.94 -9.11 9.75
CA THR A 141 -9.15 -7.92 10.59
C THR A 141 -9.96 -6.86 9.85
N ALA A 142 -9.55 -6.52 8.63
CA ALA A 142 -10.26 -5.58 7.79
C ALA A 142 -11.69 -6.08 7.49
N TYR A 143 -11.85 -7.37 7.21
CA TYR A 143 -13.16 -7.97 6.95
C TYR A 143 -14.11 -7.93 8.16
N THR A 144 -13.62 -8.26 9.36
CA THR A 144 -14.49 -8.39 10.55
C THR A 144 -14.65 -7.08 11.31
N GLU A 145 -13.69 -6.16 11.18
CA GLU A 145 -13.63 -4.95 12.00
C GLU A 145 -13.82 -3.65 11.25
N ALA A 146 -13.74 -3.62 9.91
CA ALA A 146 -13.95 -2.40 9.15
C ALA A 146 -15.38 -2.32 8.61
N ASP A 147 -15.98 -1.14 8.73
CA ASP A 147 -17.18 -0.78 7.99
C ASP A 147 -16.81 -0.20 6.60
N VAL A 148 -15.60 0.39 6.50
CA VAL A 148 -15.05 0.98 5.26
C VAL A 148 -13.56 0.62 5.14
N VAL A 149 -13.11 0.33 3.92
CA VAL A 149 -11.68 0.10 3.60
C VAL A 149 -11.19 1.17 2.63
N ILE A 150 -10.12 1.88 2.99
CA ILE A 150 -9.46 2.88 2.15
C ILE A 150 -8.11 2.32 1.67
N PRO A 151 -8.01 1.90 0.40
CA PRO A 151 -6.74 1.47 -0.16
C PRO A 151 -5.85 2.68 -0.45
N VAL A 152 -4.64 2.68 0.12
CA VAL A 152 -3.57 3.65 -0.16
C VAL A 152 -2.46 2.92 -0.91
N GLY A 153 -2.19 3.35 -2.13
CA GLY A 153 -1.25 2.68 -3.01
C GLY A 153 -0.74 3.59 -4.13
N ARG A 154 0.40 3.21 -4.72
CA ARG A 154 0.94 3.87 -5.91
C ARG A 154 0.49 3.17 -7.18
N VAL A 155 -0.10 3.93 -8.11
CA VAL A 155 -0.44 3.46 -9.45
C VAL A 155 0.76 3.63 -10.37
N LYS A 156 1.19 2.54 -11.01
CA LYS A 156 2.26 2.56 -12.01
C LYS A 156 2.17 1.34 -12.94
N PRO A 157 2.79 1.41 -14.14
CA PRO A 157 2.97 0.22 -14.97
C PRO A 157 3.72 -0.88 -14.20
N HIS A 158 3.26 -2.11 -14.33
CA HIS A 158 3.92 -3.30 -13.83
C HIS A 158 5.15 -3.62 -14.69
N THR A 159 6.16 -4.22 -14.06
CA THR A 159 7.43 -4.54 -14.74
C THR A 159 7.39 -5.89 -15.46
N ALA A 160 6.46 -6.78 -15.09
CA ALA A 160 6.40 -8.15 -15.59
C ALA A 160 5.22 -8.45 -16.52
N PHE A 161 4.21 -7.58 -16.62
CA PHE A 161 3.05 -7.80 -17.48
C PHE A 161 2.42 -6.48 -17.93
N ARG A 162 1.50 -6.57 -18.89
CA ARG A 162 0.66 -5.47 -19.37
C ARG A 162 -0.80 -5.90 -19.32
N GLY A 163 -1.67 -5.00 -18.87
CA GLY A 163 -3.11 -5.30 -18.75
C GLY A 163 -3.93 -4.05 -18.46
N PRO A 164 -5.27 -4.16 -18.50
CA PRO A 164 -6.15 -3.03 -18.17
C PRO A 164 -6.00 -2.59 -16.70
N VAL A 165 -5.51 -3.48 -15.83
CA VAL A 165 -5.17 -3.22 -14.44
C VAL A 165 -3.76 -3.73 -14.18
N GLU A 166 -2.86 -2.83 -13.76
CA GLU A 166 -1.46 -3.14 -13.44
C GLU A 166 -1.17 -2.95 -11.93
N SER A 167 -0.12 -2.20 -11.55
CA SER A 167 0.11 -1.89 -10.13
C SER A 167 -0.87 -0.81 -9.67
N GLY A 168 -1.26 -0.86 -8.40
CA GLY A 168 -2.11 0.17 -7.81
C GLY A 168 -3.13 -0.42 -6.85
N LEU A 169 -4.28 0.26 -6.76
CA LEU A 169 -5.30 -0.02 -5.75
C LEU A 169 -5.91 -1.41 -5.87
N MET A 170 -6.20 -1.88 -7.09
CA MET A 170 -6.74 -3.23 -7.29
C MET A 170 -5.77 -4.32 -6.84
N LYS A 171 -4.47 -4.14 -7.10
CA LYS A 171 -3.42 -5.06 -6.63
C LYS A 171 -3.30 -5.02 -5.09
N MET A 172 -3.43 -3.84 -4.48
CA MET A 172 -3.45 -3.70 -3.03
C MET A 172 -4.65 -4.44 -2.41
N LEU A 173 -5.83 -4.35 -3.02
CA LEU A 173 -7.03 -5.04 -2.54
C LEU A 173 -6.94 -6.56 -2.74
N ALA A 174 -6.52 -7.04 -3.91
CA ALA A 174 -6.51 -8.48 -4.22
C ALA A 174 -5.30 -9.22 -3.62
N ILE A 175 -4.09 -8.67 -3.77
CA ILE A 175 -2.84 -9.33 -3.35
C ILE A 175 -2.38 -8.77 -1.99
N GLY A 176 -2.46 -7.45 -1.80
CA GLY A 176 -2.04 -6.81 -0.56
C GLY A 176 -2.84 -7.30 0.65
N LEU A 177 -4.17 -7.13 0.61
CA LEU A 177 -5.08 -7.63 1.63
C LEU A 177 -5.31 -9.15 1.52
N GLY A 178 -4.98 -9.78 0.40
CA GLY A 178 -4.96 -11.24 0.29
C GLY A 178 -3.87 -11.90 1.15
N LYS A 179 -2.92 -11.13 1.71
CA LYS A 179 -1.77 -11.62 2.49
C LYS A 179 -0.92 -12.59 1.69
N GLN A 180 -0.03 -13.33 2.37
CA GLN A 180 0.76 -14.40 1.75
C GLN A 180 -0.14 -15.38 0.99
N LYS A 181 -1.23 -15.82 1.64
CA LYS A 181 -2.12 -16.83 1.09
C LYS A 181 -2.71 -16.42 -0.24
N GLY A 182 -3.16 -15.18 -0.39
CA GLY A 182 -3.62 -14.65 -1.67
C GLY A 182 -2.49 -14.45 -2.67
N ALA A 183 -1.35 -13.94 -2.23
CA ALA A 183 -0.18 -13.73 -3.10
C ALA A 183 0.35 -15.02 -3.74
N ASP A 184 0.20 -16.17 -3.10
CA ASP A 184 0.63 -17.47 -3.65
C ASP A 184 -0.20 -17.95 -4.86
N TYR A 185 -1.38 -17.36 -5.11
CA TYR A 185 -2.24 -17.70 -6.24
C TYR A 185 -2.10 -16.78 -7.46
N PHE A 186 -1.35 -15.67 -7.38
CA PHE A 186 -1.27 -14.63 -8.43
C PHE A 186 0.13 -14.42 -9.00
#